data_AF-A0A1I9XY44-F1
#
_entry.id   AF-A0A1I9XY44-F1
#
_cell.length_a   1.000
_cell.length_b   1.000
_cell.length_c   1.000
_cell.angle_alpha   90.00
_cell.angle_beta   90.00
_cell.angle_gamma   90.00
#
_symmetry.space_group_name_H-M   'P 1'
#
loop_
_entity.id
_entity.type
_entity.pdbx_description
1 polymer ?
#
loop_
_entity_poly.entity_id
_entity_poly.type
_entity_poly.pdbx_seq_one_letter_code
_entity_poly.pdbx_strand_id
1 'polypeptide(L)'
;MLAAAGASAGASQAGDEVVAAPVVETPAAAPAVAGAAAAPVVAKLSLVSSGEQMVVEYGTSGSAEECKDFTPAGKVYDATTLREKLLPFISKMVERSRRMTGVLPEVEKTLTAGEPVWVQAYADWPAEHGLRAGSCGPLTLQLTPAAGKKYQVEFRFLGDNKCRQVLLDVTDPAAKQEIAAPVTASCAAPKKSLFGLF
;
A
#
# COMPACT_ATOMS: atom_id res chain seq x y z
N MET A 1 -30.66 -22.52 64.80
CA MET A 1 -29.51 -23.05 65.56
C MET A 1 -28.38 -22.04 65.48
N LEU A 2 -27.96 -21.57 66.66
CA LEU A 2 -26.75 -20.82 67.08
C LEU A 2 -26.02 -19.95 66.02
N ALA A 3 -25.96 -18.61 66.07
CA ALA A 3 -25.69 -17.62 67.13
C ALA A 3 -24.22 -17.43 67.53
N ALA A 4 -23.86 -16.13 67.56
CA ALA A 4 -22.83 -15.43 68.34
C ALA A 4 -21.36 -15.43 67.82
N ALA A 5 -20.53 -14.40 68.05
CA ALA A 5 -20.66 -12.97 68.43
C ALA A 5 -19.23 -12.43 68.66
N GLY A 6 -19.07 -11.09 68.69
CA GLY A 6 -17.96 -10.35 69.34
C GLY A 6 -17.10 -9.55 68.35
N ALA A 7 -17.29 -8.24 68.11
CA ALA A 7 -17.21 -7.03 68.98
C ALA A 7 -15.80 -6.86 69.59
N SER A 8 -15.10 -5.74 69.46
CA SER A 8 -15.36 -4.36 69.96
C SER A 8 -14.21 -3.43 69.48
N ALA A 9 -14.14 -2.10 69.60
CA ALA A 9 -15.00 -0.91 69.75
C ALA A 9 -14.04 0.29 70.03
N GLY A 10 -14.48 1.53 69.78
CA GLY A 10 -13.85 2.77 70.29
C GLY A 10 -13.44 3.76 69.18
N ALA A 11 -14.24 4.76 68.76
CA ALA A 11 -14.83 5.93 69.44
C ALA A 11 -14.02 7.23 69.23
N SER A 12 -14.49 8.04 68.26
CA SER A 12 -14.71 9.50 68.25
C SER A 12 -13.74 10.47 68.94
N GLN A 13 -13.26 11.48 68.18
CA GLN A 13 -13.48 12.90 68.52
C GLN A 13 -13.13 13.84 67.35
N ALA A 14 -13.85 14.97 67.33
CA ALA A 14 -13.86 16.03 66.32
C ALA A 14 -12.95 17.21 66.70
N GLY A 15 -12.68 18.09 65.72
CA GLY A 15 -12.49 19.54 65.96
C GLY A 15 -11.10 20.13 65.70
N ASP A 16 -10.98 20.77 64.53
CA ASP A 16 -10.46 22.13 64.25
C ASP A 16 -9.41 22.78 65.19
N GLU A 17 -8.23 23.11 64.65
CA GLU A 17 -7.61 24.44 64.81
C GLU A 17 -6.49 24.70 63.77
N VAL A 18 -6.43 25.94 63.30
CA VAL A 18 -5.71 26.50 62.14
C VAL A 18 -4.31 27.02 62.52
N VAL A 19 -3.26 26.74 61.73
CA VAL A 19 -2.07 27.62 61.64
C VAL A 19 -1.52 27.66 60.20
N ALA A 20 -1.21 28.87 59.74
CA ALA A 20 -0.90 29.26 58.37
C ALA A 20 0.59 29.12 57.96
N ALA A 21 0.75 29.04 56.62
CA ALA A 21 1.89 29.41 55.75
C ALA A 21 3.13 28.47 55.68
N PRO A 22 3.90 28.45 54.56
CA PRO A 22 3.80 29.28 53.35
C PRO A 22 3.63 28.51 52.02
N VAL A 23 3.14 29.24 51.02
CA VAL A 23 3.23 28.94 49.59
C VAL A 23 4.69 28.77 49.20
N VAL A 24 5.04 27.60 48.66
CA VAL A 24 6.28 27.41 47.89
C VAL A 24 5.87 27.29 46.43
N GLU A 25 6.04 28.39 45.70
CA GLU A 25 6.04 28.41 44.24
C GLU A 25 7.06 27.38 43.76
N THR A 26 6.57 26.26 43.23
CA THR A 26 7.40 25.33 42.47
C THR A 26 7.47 25.87 41.05
N PRO A 27 8.68 26.10 40.50
CA PRO A 27 8.86 26.74 39.21
C PRO A 27 8.22 25.91 38.10
N ALA A 28 7.49 26.61 37.24
CA ALA A 28 6.95 26.10 35.99
C ALA A 28 8.07 25.38 35.21
N ALA A 29 8.01 24.05 35.20
CA ALA A 29 8.79 23.25 34.29
C ALA A 29 8.39 23.65 32.87
N ALA A 30 9.38 24.17 32.14
CA ALA A 30 9.27 24.60 30.76
C ALA A 30 8.54 23.56 29.89
N PRO A 31 7.77 24.00 28.87
CA PRO A 31 7.05 23.10 28.01
C PRO A 31 8.02 22.10 27.37
N ALA A 32 7.65 20.82 27.45
CA ALA A 32 8.31 19.76 26.72
C ALA A 32 8.51 20.21 25.27
N VAL A 33 9.77 20.30 24.88
CA VAL A 33 10.19 20.54 23.50
C VAL A 33 9.41 19.55 22.65
N ALA A 34 8.56 20.07 21.78
CA ALA A 34 7.85 19.30 20.78
C ALA A 34 8.88 18.39 20.11
N GLY A 35 8.73 17.08 20.31
CA GLY A 35 9.53 16.10 19.62
C GLY A 35 9.45 16.43 18.14
N ALA A 36 10.60 16.76 17.53
CA ALA A 36 10.70 16.89 16.10
C ALA A 36 10.01 15.67 15.51
N ALA A 37 8.90 15.88 14.80
CA ALA A 37 8.21 14.82 14.10
C ALA A 37 9.26 14.08 13.27
N ALA A 38 9.59 12.86 13.69
CA ALA A 38 10.54 12.04 12.96
C ALA A 38 10.01 11.98 11.53
N ALA A 39 10.84 12.39 10.56
CA ALA A 39 10.45 12.34 9.15
C ALA A 39 9.89 10.93 8.87
N PRO A 40 8.75 10.81 8.17
CA PRO A 40 8.14 9.52 7.95
C PRO A 40 9.18 8.62 7.32
N VAL A 41 9.37 7.47 7.94
CA VAL A 41 10.31 6.49 7.43
C VAL A 41 9.67 5.90 6.18
N VAL A 42 10.23 6.21 5.01
CA VAL A 42 9.63 5.87 3.72
C VAL A 42 10.23 4.61 3.09
N ALA A 43 9.42 3.96 2.26
CA ALA A 43 9.83 2.92 1.33
C ALA A 43 9.40 3.31 -0.10
N LYS A 44 10.02 2.68 -1.10
CA LYS A 44 9.59 2.84 -2.50
C LYS A 44 8.88 1.58 -3.00
N LEU A 45 7.88 1.79 -3.84
CA LEU A 45 7.17 0.75 -4.57
C LEU A 45 7.19 1.08 -6.06
N SER A 46 7.79 0.22 -6.88
CA SER A 46 7.69 0.27 -8.34
C SER A 46 6.64 -0.73 -8.83
N LEU A 47 5.77 -0.28 -9.71
CA LEU A 47 4.72 -1.08 -10.36
C LEU A 47 5.13 -1.32 -11.80
N VAL A 48 5.17 -2.57 -12.24
CA VAL A 48 5.54 -2.93 -13.62
C VAL A 48 4.70 -4.10 -14.14
N SER A 49 4.79 -4.36 -15.44
CA SER A 49 4.20 -5.56 -16.06
C SER A 49 5.19 -6.24 -16.99
N SER A 50 5.05 -7.55 -17.18
CA SER A 50 5.90 -8.33 -18.07
C SER A 50 5.16 -9.44 -18.81
N GLY A 51 5.72 -9.87 -19.93
CA GLY A 51 5.27 -11.04 -20.71
C GLY A 51 4.32 -10.71 -21.85
N GLU A 52 3.56 -9.60 -21.75
CA GLU A 52 2.74 -9.09 -22.86
C GLU A 52 2.73 -7.56 -22.91
N GLN A 53 2.48 -7.02 -24.09
CA GLN A 53 2.45 -5.56 -24.36
C GLN A 53 1.15 -4.86 -23.92
N MET A 54 0.28 -5.56 -23.20
CA MET A 54 -1.03 -5.06 -22.76
C MET A 54 -0.89 -4.09 -21.60
N VAL A 55 -1.88 -3.21 -21.44
CA VAL A 55 -1.90 -2.24 -20.36
C VAL A 55 -2.43 -2.91 -19.09
N VAL A 56 -1.70 -2.72 -17.99
CA VAL A 56 -2.10 -3.14 -16.64
C VAL A 56 -2.45 -1.90 -15.84
N GLU A 57 -3.65 -1.87 -15.29
CA GLU A 57 -4.07 -0.84 -14.35
C GLU A 57 -3.78 -1.31 -12.92
N TYR A 58 -3.09 -0.46 -12.15
CA TYR A 58 -2.80 -0.70 -10.75
C TYR A 58 -3.64 0.20 -9.84
N GLY A 59 -4.05 -0.36 -8.70
CA GLY A 59 -4.65 0.35 -7.59
C GLY A 59 -3.93 0.04 -6.28
N THR A 60 -3.96 1.00 -5.36
CA THR A 60 -3.43 0.83 -3.99
C THR A 60 -4.47 1.22 -2.94
N SER A 61 -4.48 0.51 -1.83
CA SER A 61 -5.33 0.81 -0.67
C SER A 61 -4.56 0.67 0.64
N GLY A 62 -4.77 1.59 1.57
CA GLY A 62 -4.29 1.49 2.96
C GLY A 62 -5.34 0.92 3.92
N SER A 63 -6.45 0.36 3.39
CA SER A 63 -7.52 -0.19 4.21
C SER A 63 -7.05 -1.43 4.98
N ALA A 64 -7.54 -1.61 6.20
CA ALA A 64 -7.31 -2.83 6.97
C ALA A 64 -7.98 -4.05 6.32
N GLU A 65 -9.02 -3.82 5.51
CA GLU A 65 -9.79 -4.86 4.85
C GLU A 65 -9.34 -5.07 3.41
N GLU A 66 -9.29 -6.34 3.00
CA GLU A 66 -9.03 -6.71 1.60
C GLU A 66 -10.15 -6.19 0.69
N CYS A 67 -9.82 -5.82 -0.54
CA CYS A 67 -10.77 -5.38 -1.57
C CYS A 67 -11.53 -4.07 -1.27
N LYS A 68 -11.10 -3.26 -0.29
CA LYS A 68 -11.71 -1.96 0.04
C LYS A 68 -10.83 -0.76 -0.32
N ASP A 69 -11.49 0.36 -0.64
CA ASP A 69 -10.88 1.70 -0.75
C ASP A 69 -9.68 1.82 -1.70
N PHE A 70 -9.69 1.06 -2.80
CA PHE A 70 -8.64 1.15 -3.81
C PHE A 70 -8.68 2.48 -4.55
N THR A 71 -7.54 3.15 -4.55
CA THR A 71 -7.29 4.35 -5.35
C THR A 71 -6.39 4.00 -6.55
N PRO A 72 -6.59 4.64 -7.71
CA PRO A 72 -5.73 4.41 -8.86
C PRO A 72 -4.27 4.75 -8.57
N ALA A 73 -3.37 3.79 -8.78
CA ALA A 73 -1.93 3.98 -8.60
C ALA A 73 -1.25 4.36 -9.92
N GLY A 74 -1.67 3.79 -11.04
CA GLY A 74 -1.15 4.13 -12.36
C GLY A 74 -1.44 3.06 -13.41
N LYS A 75 -1.03 3.33 -14.65
CA LYS A 75 -1.14 2.38 -15.76
C LYS A 75 0.24 2.03 -16.26
N VAL A 76 0.51 0.74 -16.45
CA VAL A 76 1.82 0.28 -16.91
C VAL A 76 1.72 -0.68 -18.09
N TYR A 77 2.84 -0.86 -18.79
CA TYR A 77 2.97 -1.81 -19.89
C TYR A 77 4.40 -2.34 -19.97
N ASP A 78 4.56 -3.53 -20.56
CA ASP A 78 5.88 -4.08 -20.84
C ASP A 78 6.49 -3.41 -22.09
N ALA A 79 7.34 -2.42 -21.86
CA ALA A 79 8.07 -1.74 -22.94
C ALA A 79 9.12 -2.65 -23.61
N THR A 80 9.64 -3.66 -22.91
CA THR A 80 10.61 -4.60 -23.46
C THR A 80 9.94 -5.49 -24.50
N THR A 81 8.86 -6.17 -24.12
CA THR A 81 8.08 -7.01 -25.04
C THR A 81 7.53 -6.19 -26.23
N LEU A 82 7.10 -4.94 -25.99
CA LEU A 82 6.66 -4.05 -27.06
C LEU A 82 7.77 -3.77 -28.09
N ARG A 83 9.00 -3.49 -27.63
CA ARG A 83 10.16 -3.23 -28.48
C ARG A 83 10.64 -4.46 -29.23
N GLU A 84 10.47 -5.64 -28.64
CA GLU A 84 10.81 -6.92 -29.29
C GLU A 84 9.79 -7.30 -30.37
N LYS A 85 8.49 -7.05 -30.14
CA LYS A 85 7.42 -7.40 -31.09
C LYS A 85 7.24 -6.37 -32.21
N LEU A 86 7.70 -5.13 -32.04
CA LEU A 86 7.48 -4.03 -33.00
C LEU A 86 8.78 -3.49 -33.59
N LEU A 87 8.70 -2.98 -34.82
CA LEU A 87 9.83 -2.27 -35.44
C LEU A 87 10.23 -1.03 -34.60
N PRO A 88 11.52 -0.65 -34.57
CA PRO A 88 12.02 0.43 -33.70
C PRO A 88 11.33 1.79 -33.86
N PHE A 89 10.87 2.13 -35.07
CA PHE A 89 10.13 3.37 -35.30
C PHE A 89 8.70 3.31 -34.73
N ILE A 90 8.06 2.14 -34.86
CA ILE A 90 6.69 1.91 -34.38
C ILE A 90 6.70 1.84 -32.85
N SER A 91 7.63 1.10 -32.24
CA SER A 91 7.75 1.04 -30.78
C SER A 91 7.93 2.43 -30.17
N LYS A 92 8.84 3.26 -30.70
CA LYS A 92 9.00 4.65 -30.26
C LYS A 92 7.72 5.49 -30.39
N MET A 93 6.96 5.30 -31.47
CA MET A 93 5.68 6.00 -31.67
C MET A 93 4.64 5.58 -30.63
N VAL A 94 4.51 4.27 -30.39
CA VAL A 94 3.59 3.70 -29.40
C VAL A 94 3.98 4.11 -27.98
N GLU A 95 5.26 4.03 -27.62
CA GLU A 95 5.77 4.48 -26.31
C GLU A 95 5.49 5.96 -26.07
N ARG A 96 5.71 6.80 -27.10
CA ARG A 96 5.39 8.22 -27.03
C ARG A 96 3.89 8.45 -26.83
N SER A 97 3.04 7.73 -27.58
CA SER A 97 1.58 7.81 -27.44
C SER A 97 1.12 7.37 -26.04
N ARG A 98 1.60 6.23 -25.54
CA ARG A 98 1.30 5.72 -24.19
C ARG A 98 1.73 6.68 -23.10
N ARG A 99 2.92 7.28 -23.23
CA ARG A 99 3.39 8.30 -22.28
C ARG A 99 2.47 9.52 -22.24
N MET A 100 1.92 9.94 -23.39
CA MET A 100 0.96 11.05 -23.45
C MET A 100 -0.37 10.72 -22.78
N THR A 101 -0.76 9.44 -22.72
CA THR A 101 -1.98 8.97 -22.05
C THR A 101 -1.74 8.51 -20.60
N GLY A 102 -0.55 8.75 -20.05
CA GLY A 102 -0.21 8.38 -18.66
C GLY A 102 0.05 6.88 -18.45
N VAL A 103 0.26 6.13 -19.54
CA VAL A 103 0.65 4.72 -19.51
C VAL A 103 2.17 4.63 -19.60
N LEU A 104 2.83 4.19 -18.53
CA LEU A 104 4.29 4.24 -18.37
C LEU A 104 4.91 2.84 -18.31
N PRO A 105 6.20 2.65 -18.64
CA PRO A 105 6.86 1.35 -18.45
C PRO A 105 6.91 0.92 -16.97
N GLU A 106 6.95 1.91 -16.08
CA GLU A 106 7.05 1.73 -14.64
C GLU A 106 6.39 2.92 -13.94
N VAL A 107 5.72 2.66 -12.82
CA VAL A 107 5.16 3.70 -11.93
C VAL A 107 5.76 3.54 -10.54
N GLU A 108 6.44 4.58 -10.05
CA GLU A 108 6.94 4.62 -8.67
C GLU A 108 5.92 5.26 -7.72
N LYS A 109 5.83 4.71 -6.51
CA LYS A 109 5.08 5.25 -5.37
C LYS A 109 5.96 5.27 -4.13
N THR A 110 5.77 6.27 -3.30
CA THR A 110 6.36 6.32 -1.95
C THR A 110 5.34 5.78 -0.97
N LEU A 111 5.75 4.83 -0.14
CA LEU A 111 4.93 4.23 0.90
C LEU A 111 5.46 4.61 2.29
N THR A 112 4.58 4.67 3.28
CA THR A 112 4.94 4.78 4.68
C THR A 112 5.41 3.42 5.18
N ALA A 113 6.60 3.34 5.78
CA ALA A 113 7.10 2.11 6.36
C ALA A 113 6.24 1.65 7.56
N GLY A 114 6.02 0.34 7.68
CA GLY A 114 5.25 -0.27 8.75
C GLY A 114 3.73 -0.28 8.55
N GLU A 115 3.20 0.46 7.58
CA GLU A 115 1.77 0.48 7.27
C GLU A 115 1.44 -0.56 6.19
N PRO A 116 0.50 -1.50 6.41
CA PRO A 116 0.10 -2.45 5.38
C PRO A 116 -0.58 -1.73 4.22
N VAL A 117 -0.17 -2.06 3.01
CA VAL A 117 -0.73 -1.53 1.76
C VAL A 117 -1.16 -2.69 0.88
N TRP A 118 -2.40 -2.63 0.41
CA TRP A 118 -2.91 -3.52 -0.62
C TRP A 118 -2.56 -2.97 -1.99
N VAL A 119 -2.11 -3.86 -2.88
CA VAL A 119 -1.82 -3.57 -4.28
C VAL A 119 -2.66 -4.49 -5.14
N GLN A 120 -3.51 -3.90 -5.97
CA GLN A 120 -4.33 -4.60 -6.94
C GLN A 120 -3.84 -4.28 -8.35
N ALA A 121 -3.83 -5.29 -9.22
CA ALA A 121 -3.56 -5.12 -10.64
C ALA A 121 -4.62 -5.84 -11.47
N TYR A 122 -5.00 -5.24 -12.59
CA TYR A 122 -5.95 -5.79 -13.53
C TYR A 122 -5.57 -5.39 -14.95
N ALA A 123 -5.73 -6.31 -15.89
CA ALA A 123 -5.57 -6.03 -17.31
C ALA A 123 -6.89 -6.36 -18.02
N ASP A 124 -7.35 -5.44 -18.86
CA ASP A 124 -8.50 -5.60 -19.74
C ASP A 124 -8.12 -5.06 -21.10
N TRP A 125 -8.53 -5.76 -22.15
CA TRP A 125 -8.30 -5.27 -23.49
C TRP A 125 -9.46 -5.58 -24.43
N PRO A 126 -9.87 -4.56 -25.21
CA PRO A 126 -10.89 -4.74 -26.22
C PRO A 126 -10.42 -5.65 -27.36
N ALA A 127 -11.38 -6.18 -28.11
CA ALA A 127 -11.09 -6.80 -29.39
C ALA A 127 -10.74 -5.69 -30.39
N GLU A 128 -9.46 -5.57 -30.73
CA GLU A 128 -8.98 -4.62 -31.73
C GLU A 128 -8.25 -5.34 -32.86
N HIS A 129 -8.54 -4.94 -34.10
CA HIS A 129 -7.80 -5.35 -35.30
C HIS A 129 -7.47 -6.85 -35.40
N GLY A 130 -8.45 -7.72 -35.09
CA GLY A 130 -8.29 -9.18 -35.19
C GLY A 130 -7.74 -9.85 -33.93
N LEU A 131 -7.44 -9.10 -32.87
CA LEU A 131 -7.13 -9.65 -31.54
C LEU A 131 -8.43 -9.98 -30.79
N ARG A 132 -8.42 -11.11 -30.08
CA ARG A 132 -9.53 -11.50 -29.21
C ARG A 132 -9.53 -10.61 -27.97
N ALA A 133 -10.69 -10.07 -27.61
CA ALA A 133 -10.88 -9.43 -26.32
C ALA A 133 -10.53 -10.40 -25.19
N GLY A 134 -10.01 -9.87 -24.10
CA GLY A 134 -9.62 -10.67 -22.95
C GLY A 134 -9.38 -9.79 -21.74
N SER A 135 -9.24 -10.47 -20.60
CA SER A 135 -8.88 -9.83 -19.36
C SER A 135 -8.03 -10.78 -18.52
N CYS A 136 -7.30 -10.22 -17.57
CA CYS A 136 -6.57 -10.99 -16.58
C CYS A 136 -6.54 -10.29 -15.23
N GLY A 137 -6.84 -11.06 -14.18
CA GLY A 137 -7.06 -10.55 -12.84
C GLY A 137 -8.52 -10.17 -12.60
N PRO A 138 -8.81 -9.33 -11.58
CA PRO A 138 -7.84 -8.61 -10.75
C PRO A 138 -7.07 -9.55 -9.82
N LEU A 139 -5.79 -9.22 -9.59
CA LEU A 139 -4.94 -9.88 -8.61
C LEU A 139 -4.63 -8.88 -7.52
N THR A 140 -4.72 -9.30 -6.27
CA THR A 140 -4.51 -8.44 -5.09
C THR A 140 -3.48 -9.08 -4.18
N LEU A 141 -2.58 -8.28 -3.62
CA LEU A 141 -1.66 -8.72 -2.57
C LEU A 141 -1.53 -7.64 -1.51
N GLN A 142 -1.12 -8.05 -0.32
CA GLN A 142 -0.74 -7.15 0.76
C GLN A 142 0.78 -7.09 0.87
N LEU A 143 1.30 -5.90 1.16
CA LEU A 143 2.68 -5.72 1.55
C LEU A 143 2.77 -4.78 2.75
N THR A 144 3.66 -5.08 3.69
CA THR A 144 4.02 -4.16 4.78
C THR A 144 5.46 -3.71 4.51
N PRO A 145 5.66 -2.48 4.01
CA PRO A 145 6.97 -2.07 3.56
C PRO A 145 7.87 -1.73 4.74
N ALA A 146 9.13 -2.13 4.68
CA ALA A 146 10.12 -1.75 5.68
C ALA A 146 10.86 -0.46 5.30
N ALA A 147 11.39 0.23 6.31
CA ALA A 147 12.17 1.44 6.19
C ALA A 147 13.31 1.34 5.17
N GLY A 148 13.40 2.29 4.24
CA GLY A 148 14.52 2.37 3.28
C GLY A 148 14.57 1.24 2.24
N LYS A 149 13.56 0.35 2.23
CA LYS A 149 13.44 -0.72 1.24
C LYS A 149 12.82 -0.22 -0.06
N LYS A 150 13.13 -0.93 -1.14
CA LYS A 150 12.51 -0.76 -2.44
C LYS A 150 11.83 -2.06 -2.82
N TYR A 151 10.54 -2.00 -3.11
CA TYR A 151 9.73 -3.13 -3.52
C TYR A 151 9.32 -2.95 -4.98
N GLN A 152 9.19 -4.06 -5.69
CA GLN A 152 8.62 -4.08 -7.04
C GLN A 152 7.44 -5.04 -7.05
N VAL A 153 6.26 -4.54 -7.40
CA VAL A 153 5.13 -5.41 -7.75
C VAL A 153 5.12 -5.57 -9.26
N GLU A 154 5.21 -6.82 -9.70
CA GLU A 154 5.25 -7.18 -11.11
C GLU A 154 4.02 -8.03 -11.45
N PHE A 155 3.27 -7.58 -12.46
CA PHE A 155 2.17 -8.33 -13.05
C PHE A 155 2.69 -9.09 -14.28
N ARG A 156 2.76 -10.41 -14.16
CA ARG A 156 3.29 -11.31 -15.19
C ARG A 156 2.16 -11.92 -15.98
N PHE A 157 2.13 -11.70 -17.28
CA PHE A 157 1.31 -12.49 -18.20
C PHE A 157 1.97 -13.84 -18.44
N LEU A 158 1.19 -14.92 -18.35
CA LEU A 158 1.64 -16.30 -18.53
C LEU A 158 1.13 -16.93 -19.84
N GLY A 159 0.53 -16.12 -20.72
CA GLY A 159 -0.21 -16.58 -21.89
C GLY A 159 -1.62 -17.06 -21.57
N ASP A 160 -2.46 -17.26 -22.59
CA ASP A 160 -3.81 -17.82 -22.48
C ASP A 160 -4.72 -17.15 -21.44
N ASN A 161 -4.67 -15.81 -21.32
CA ASN A 161 -5.39 -15.04 -20.30
C ASN A 161 -5.08 -15.45 -18.86
N LYS A 162 -3.91 -16.06 -18.61
CA LYS A 162 -3.39 -16.35 -17.28
C LYS A 162 -2.38 -15.29 -16.89
N CYS A 163 -2.40 -14.93 -15.62
CA CYS A 163 -1.47 -13.97 -15.05
C CYS A 163 -1.17 -14.32 -13.60
N ARG A 164 -0.06 -13.78 -13.12
CA ARG A 164 0.36 -13.85 -11.73
C ARG A 164 0.89 -12.48 -11.31
N GLN A 165 0.64 -12.11 -10.07
CA GLN A 165 1.28 -10.96 -9.46
C GLN A 165 2.38 -11.45 -8.53
N VAL A 166 3.55 -10.81 -8.56
CA VAL A 166 4.66 -11.14 -7.66
C VAL A 166 5.14 -9.88 -6.95
N LEU A 167 5.59 -10.06 -5.72
CA LEU A 167 6.24 -9.01 -4.93
C LEU A 167 7.73 -9.32 -4.87
N LEU A 168 8.56 -8.34 -5.18
CA LEU A 168 10.02 -8.45 -5.18
C LEU A 168 10.62 -7.42 -4.20
N ASP A 169 11.61 -7.81 -3.40
CA ASP A 169 12.57 -6.86 -2.81
C ASP A 169 13.61 -6.53 -3.90
N VAL A 170 13.69 -5.26 -4.25
CA VAL A 170 14.64 -4.70 -5.24
C VAL A 170 15.53 -3.63 -4.61
N THR A 171 15.71 -3.68 -3.29
CA THR A 171 16.61 -2.79 -2.56
C THR A 171 18.03 -2.90 -3.09
N ASP A 172 18.48 -4.14 -3.33
CA ASP A 172 19.68 -4.43 -4.11
C ASP A 172 19.26 -4.83 -5.54
N PRO A 173 19.52 -3.99 -6.56
CA PRO A 173 19.14 -4.28 -7.93
C PRO A 173 19.87 -5.50 -8.52
N ALA A 174 21.03 -5.88 -7.98
CA ALA A 174 21.77 -7.07 -8.41
C ALA A 174 21.21 -8.39 -7.81
N ALA A 175 20.45 -8.29 -6.72
CA ALA A 175 19.93 -9.42 -5.96
C ALA A 175 18.42 -9.30 -5.73
N LYS A 176 17.65 -9.20 -6.82
CA LYS A 176 16.18 -9.17 -6.74
C LYS A 176 15.66 -10.47 -6.11
N GLN A 177 14.85 -10.34 -5.07
CA GLN A 177 14.30 -11.49 -4.35
C GLN A 177 12.77 -11.48 -4.39
N GLU A 178 12.16 -12.58 -4.83
CA GLU A 178 10.70 -12.74 -4.73
C GLU A 178 10.31 -12.99 -3.26
N ILE A 179 9.42 -12.14 -2.74
CA ILE A 179 8.85 -12.28 -1.40
C ILE A 179 7.55 -13.06 -1.54
N ALA A 180 7.39 -14.08 -0.69
CA ALA A 180 6.12 -14.77 -0.55
C ALA A 180 5.08 -13.81 0.05
N ALA A 181 4.24 -13.23 -0.82
CA ALA A 181 3.05 -12.50 -0.43
C ALA A 181 1.82 -13.31 -0.88
N PRO A 182 0.82 -13.51 0.00
CA PRO A 182 -0.42 -14.15 -0.42
C PRO A 182 -1.08 -13.26 -1.48
N VAL A 183 -1.30 -13.84 -2.67
CA VAL A 183 -2.02 -13.19 -3.77
C VAL A 183 -3.41 -13.78 -3.83
N THR A 184 -4.42 -12.93 -3.72
CA THR A 184 -5.83 -13.29 -3.79
C THR A 184 -6.43 -12.74 -5.08
N ALA A 185 -7.23 -13.55 -5.76
CA ALA A 185 -7.92 -13.17 -7.00
C ALA A 185 -9.35 -12.66 -6.76
N SER A 186 -9.78 -12.52 -5.49
CA SER A 186 -11.19 -12.41 -5.12
C SER A 186 -11.76 -11.00 -5.14
N CYS A 187 -10.94 -9.96 -5.35
CA CYS A 187 -11.47 -8.61 -5.40
C CYS A 187 -12.28 -8.38 -6.67
N ALA A 188 -13.35 -7.60 -6.59
CA ALA A 188 -14.06 -7.18 -7.79
C ALA A 188 -13.13 -6.30 -8.64
N ALA A 189 -13.12 -6.52 -9.96
CA ALA A 189 -12.47 -5.58 -10.87
C ALA A 189 -13.10 -4.19 -10.65
N PRO A 190 -12.33 -3.10 -10.74
CA PRO A 190 -12.89 -1.77 -10.64
C PRO A 190 -14.01 -1.62 -11.69
N LYS A 191 -15.24 -1.29 -11.24
CA LYS A 191 -16.48 -1.29 -12.06
C LYS A 191 -16.48 -0.27 -13.21
N LYS A 192 -15.43 0.52 -13.31
CA LYS A 192 -15.05 1.34 -14.45
C LYS A 192 -13.56 1.08 -14.62
N SER A 193 -13.04 0.96 -15.86
CA SER A 193 -11.65 1.41 -16.09
C SER A 193 -11.56 2.72 -15.34
N LEU A 194 -10.65 2.82 -14.39
CA LEU A 194 -10.74 3.90 -13.39
C LEU A 194 -10.65 5.29 -14.04
N PHE A 195 -10.36 5.34 -15.35
CA PHE A 195 -10.49 6.51 -16.21
C PHE A 195 -10.98 6.13 -17.61
N GLY A 196 -12.27 5.87 -17.75
CA GLY A 196 -12.99 6.06 -19.01
C GLY A 196 -13.53 7.48 -19.07
N LEU A 197 -12.76 8.38 -19.69
CA LEU A 197 -13.15 9.69 -20.25
C LEU A 197 -11.85 10.35 -20.71
N PHE A 198 -11.42 10.04 -21.94
CA PHE A 198 -10.89 10.95 -22.97
C PHE A 198 -10.57 10.13 -24.21
#